data_AF-A0A414FRK0-F1
#
_entry.id   AF-A0A414FRK0-F1
#
_cell.length_a   1.000
_cell.length_b   1.000
_cell.length_c   1.000
_cell.angle_alpha   90.00
_cell.angle_beta   90.00
_cell.angle_gamma   90.00
#
_symmetry.space_group_name_H-M   'P 1'
#
loop_
_entity.id
_entity.type
_entity.pdbx_description
1 polymer ?
#
loop_
_entity_poly.entity_id
_entity_poly.type
_entity_poly.pdbx_seq_one_letter_code
_entity_poly.pdbx_strand_id
1 'polypeptide(L)'
;MKIKFIFLIVICFSNVFYACSENSSEFPENVEIKQDDKENSVIEIDVNRVFFSPVGRLTNVIESGKNGEQENQGKFYKYTKGWSNISDTLVWGIDVINAGELKVVPILGVPEVQHESEIELLLDNQKQLLKLKSTGGFEKFSSQDTVIFQIDKPGRYQLGMKIASVKQNQEIAYVKGVNLTGKAAEKLKAVVLRWRPLAVHCGFRNNTDPSEVVMAVHENTIATPWIDCYQPITSPFGYYGSTWNAQNQQFGGLNFSLWSFAANAEPPASEKFSHLIAVGEGFYIDGFNHEGTGVKARGENPYEKMHGTTQVLAIKKIPGIPYDVYYSYYWNTTIKRWKLLGCGKKYNKSGIINYLTTGAFVEVPGAAEKERSNHVLRQVDFRGWLKDSNGKWYPINTMSPTGNLDESSYKNWGKTKDNKFFMQTGGFNTLLSKRPEPISILSDIEMPEYLSSENMKDLEKLPATIEMLGIESSEITSSSAIVHFNIKETGTNAKAYLYWDTKDGLTFVKGNKGGAGVVEWSNVQEISIPSDGTLFYKLENLKPNTNYYYRLQIKSDQGETWSFDTQKFKTNF
;
A
#
# COMPACT_ATOMS: atom_id res chain seq x y z
N MET A 1 40.80 21.65 -26.38
CA MET A 1 39.84 20.75 -27.05
C MET A 1 39.10 19.99 -25.97
N LYS A 2 37.77 20.16 -25.90
CA LYS A 2 36.89 19.68 -24.82
C LYS A 2 36.60 18.19 -24.99
N ILE A 3 36.78 17.38 -23.94
CA ILE A 3 36.09 16.08 -23.81
C ILE A 3 35.45 16.05 -22.44
N LYS A 4 34.12 16.13 -22.42
CA LYS A 4 33.26 15.94 -21.25
C LYS A 4 33.15 14.44 -20.99
N PHE A 5 33.58 13.97 -19.83
CA PHE A 5 33.16 12.65 -19.32
C PHE A 5 31.81 12.80 -18.64
N ILE A 6 30.79 12.19 -19.24
CA ILE A 6 29.45 12.02 -18.67
C ILE A 6 29.53 10.79 -17.76
N PHE A 7 29.43 10.99 -16.45
CA PHE A 7 29.20 9.91 -15.50
C PHE A 7 27.70 9.59 -15.48
N LEU A 8 27.33 8.47 -16.10
CA LEU A 8 26.00 7.90 -16.05
C LEU A 8 25.86 7.17 -14.70
N ILE A 9 25.13 7.76 -13.74
CA ILE A 9 24.81 7.12 -12.46
C ILE A 9 23.62 6.18 -12.70
N VAL A 10 23.92 4.88 -12.78
CA VAL A 10 22.93 3.80 -12.75
C VAL A 10 22.44 3.65 -11.31
N ILE A 11 21.19 4.00 -11.06
CA ILE A 11 20.51 3.74 -9.78
C ILE A 11 20.10 2.27 -9.79
N CYS A 12 20.88 1.42 -9.12
CA CYS A 12 20.53 0.02 -8.90
C CYS A 12 19.36 -0.06 -7.91
N PHE A 13 18.18 -0.42 -8.39
CA PHE A 13 17.14 -1.02 -7.57
C PHE A 13 17.57 -2.45 -7.24
N SER A 14 17.70 -2.75 -5.95
CA SER A 14 17.94 -4.09 -5.43
C SER A 14 16.72 -4.97 -5.68
N ASN A 15 16.76 -5.72 -6.78
CA ASN A 15 15.99 -6.95 -6.94
C ASN A 15 16.53 -7.98 -5.94
N VAL A 16 15.64 -8.57 -5.14
CA VAL A 16 15.97 -9.78 -4.38
C VAL A 16 16.03 -10.93 -5.39
N PHE A 17 17.24 -11.24 -5.86
CA PHE A 17 17.53 -12.46 -6.60
C PHE A 17 17.68 -13.62 -5.63
N TYR A 18 16.89 -14.66 -5.85
CA TYR A 18 17.21 -16.01 -5.37
C TYR A 18 18.51 -16.46 -6.06
N ALA A 19 19.51 -16.85 -5.27
CA ALA A 19 20.69 -17.52 -5.78
C ALA A 19 20.32 -18.95 -6.21
N CYS A 20 20.37 -19.24 -7.51
CA CYS A 20 20.46 -20.59 -8.02
C CYS A 20 21.83 -20.75 -8.69
N SER A 21 22.56 -21.75 -8.19
CA SER A 21 23.84 -22.23 -8.70
C SER A 21 23.79 -22.49 -10.20
N GLU A 22 24.86 -22.09 -10.89
CA GLU A 22 25.19 -22.53 -12.24
C GLU A 22 25.16 -24.07 -12.30
N ASN A 23 24.19 -24.60 -13.04
CA ASN A 23 24.31 -25.90 -13.67
C ASN A 23 23.61 -25.81 -15.02
N SER A 24 24.44 -25.90 -16.06
CA SER A 24 24.02 -26.11 -17.44
C SER A 24 23.04 -27.28 -17.52
N SER A 25 21.80 -27.00 -17.90
CA SER A 25 20.92 -27.99 -18.51
C SER A 25 19.94 -27.25 -19.42
N GLU A 26 19.79 -27.80 -20.62
CA GLU A 26 19.07 -27.27 -21.76
C GLU A 26 17.66 -26.80 -21.40
N PHE A 27 17.27 -25.65 -21.96
CA PHE A 27 15.89 -25.16 -21.90
C PHE A 27 14.96 -26.20 -22.51
N PRO A 28 13.93 -26.70 -21.81
CA PRO A 28 12.86 -27.40 -22.50
C PRO A 28 12.08 -26.37 -23.31
N GLU A 29 11.99 -26.64 -24.61
CA GLU A 29 11.12 -25.92 -25.55
C GLU A 29 9.71 -25.74 -24.98
N ASN A 30 9.10 -24.63 -25.41
CA ASN A 30 7.71 -24.25 -25.19
C ASN A 30 6.80 -25.47 -25.00
N VAL A 31 6.07 -25.52 -23.89
CA VAL A 31 4.90 -26.40 -23.79
C VAL A 31 3.85 -25.83 -24.74
N GLU A 32 3.90 -26.27 -26.00
CA GLU A 32 2.80 -26.14 -26.93
C GLU A 32 1.56 -26.80 -26.31
N ILE A 33 0.54 -26.00 -26.07
CA ILE A 33 -0.83 -26.51 -25.91
C ILE A 33 -1.14 -27.22 -27.23
N LYS A 34 -1.20 -28.56 -27.22
CA LYS A 34 -1.59 -29.34 -28.40
C LYS A 34 -3.00 -28.92 -28.81
N GLN A 35 -3.07 -28.11 -29.86
CA GLN A 35 -4.31 -27.64 -30.47
C GLN A 35 -4.57 -28.55 -31.68
N ASP A 36 -5.48 -29.51 -31.51
CA ASP A 36 -5.92 -30.39 -32.60
C ASP A 36 -6.97 -29.60 -33.42
N ASP A 37 -6.62 -29.22 -34.67
CA ASP A 37 -7.47 -28.49 -35.63
C ASP A 37 -8.62 -29.36 -36.17
N LYS A 38 -9.45 -29.91 -35.28
CA LYS A 38 -10.68 -30.62 -35.64
C LYS A 38 -11.91 -29.78 -35.31
N GLU A 39 -12.84 -29.71 -36.26
CA GLU A 39 -14.24 -29.37 -35.98
C GLU A 39 -14.73 -30.29 -34.83
N ASN A 40 -15.15 -29.68 -33.71
CA ASN A 40 -15.48 -30.29 -32.41
C ASN A 40 -14.34 -30.49 -31.39
N SER A 41 -13.29 -29.67 -31.40
CA SER A 41 -12.34 -29.63 -30.27
C SER A 41 -13.02 -29.14 -28.98
N VAL A 42 -12.88 -29.90 -27.89
CA VAL A 42 -13.33 -29.49 -26.55
C VAL A 42 -12.30 -28.52 -25.99
N ILE A 43 -12.73 -27.31 -25.63
CA ILE A 43 -11.87 -26.34 -24.94
C ILE A 43 -12.06 -26.50 -23.44
N GLU A 44 -11.01 -26.93 -22.75
CA GLU A 44 -11.01 -27.04 -21.28
C GLU A 44 -10.49 -25.75 -20.65
N ILE A 45 -11.26 -25.17 -19.73
CA ILE A 45 -10.85 -24.01 -18.94
C ILE A 45 -10.92 -24.39 -17.46
N ASP A 46 -9.76 -24.40 -16.80
CA ASP A 46 -9.61 -24.86 -15.43
C ASP A 46 -9.59 -23.72 -14.40
N VAL A 47 -9.35 -24.08 -13.15
CA VAL A 47 -9.23 -23.14 -12.02
C VAL A 47 -7.94 -22.31 -12.03
N ASN A 48 -6.98 -22.55 -12.92
CA ASN A 48 -5.82 -21.68 -13.08
C ASN A 48 -6.18 -20.36 -13.78
N ARG A 49 -7.37 -20.29 -14.39
CA ARG A 49 -7.93 -19.09 -15.05
C ARG A 49 -9.11 -18.47 -14.31
N VAL A 50 -9.54 -19.06 -13.20
CA VAL A 50 -10.72 -18.58 -12.46
C VAL A 50 -10.42 -17.31 -11.67
N PHE A 51 -11.43 -16.48 -11.49
CA PHE A 51 -11.46 -15.34 -10.58
C PHE A 51 -12.63 -15.46 -9.59
N PHE A 52 -12.57 -14.75 -8.46
CA PHE A 52 -13.55 -14.83 -7.38
C PHE A 52 -14.26 -13.50 -7.16
N SER A 53 -15.59 -13.55 -7.08
CA SER A 53 -16.43 -12.40 -6.75
C SER A 53 -17.52 -12.77 -5.75
N PRO A 54 -17.53 -12.21 -4.52
CA PRO A 54 -16.47 -11.41 -3.91
C PRO A 54 -15.22 -12.25 -3.57
N VAL A 55 -14.15 -11.57 -3.19
CA VAL A 55 -12.86 -12.17 -2.84
C VAL A 55 -12.85 -12.68 -1.39
N GLY A 56 -12.01 -13.69 -1.11
CA GLY A 56 -11.62 -14.05 0.26
C GLY A 56 -12.35 -15.25 0.87
N ARG A 57 -13.40 -15.77 0.21
CA ARG A 57 -14.15 -16.95 0.66
C ARG A 57 -13.74 -18.23 -0.06
N LEU A 58 -13.63 -18.16 -1.38
CA LEU A 58 -13.15 -19.24 -2.23
C LEU A 58 -11.64 -19.39 -2.13
N THR A 59 -11.13 -20.61 -2.30
CA THR A 59 -9.69 -20.88 -2.29
C THR A 59 -9.32 -21.94 -3.32
N ASN A 60 -8.31 -21.66 -4.14
CA ASN A 60 -7.70 -22.66 -5.01
C ASN A 60 -6.74 -23.56 -4.22
N VAL A 61 -6.83 -24.86 -4.45
CA VAL A 61 -5.93 -25.86 -3.86
C VAL A 61 -4.72 -26.05 -4.77
N ILE A 62 -3.53 -25.84 -4.21
CA ILE A 62 -2.25 -25.99 -4.91
C ILE A 62 -2.00 -27.48 -5.19
N GLU A 63 -1.53 -27.79 -6.40
CA GLU A 63 -1.01 -29.11 -6.73
C GLU A 63 0.50 -29.17 -6.49
N SER A 64 0.92 -29.79 -5.39
CA SER A 64 2.33 -29.93 -5.05
C SER A 64 3.09 -30.68 -6.14
N GLY A 65 4.28 -30.20 -6.48
CA GLY A 65 5.16 -30.83 -7.47
C GLY A 65 4.88 -30.45 -8.93
N LYS A 66 3.91 -29.57 -9.19
CA LYS A 66 3.69 -28.98 -10.52
C LYS A 66 4.05 -27.50 -10.52
N ASN A 67 4.83 -27.10 -11.51
CA ASN A 67 5.11 -25.69 -11.78
C ASN A 67 3.90 -25.07 -12.50
N GLY A 68 3.46 -23.92 -12.01
CA GLY A 68 2.45 -23.11 -12.67
C GLY A 68 3.04 -21.90 -13.37
N GLU A 69 2.16 -21.06 -13.88
CA GLU A 69 2.51 -19.89 -14.67
C GLU A 69 2.76 -18.65 -13.81
N GLN A 70 3.41 -17.64 -14.39
CA GLN A 70 3.72 -16.37 -13.73
C GLN A 70 2.45 -15.64 -13.27
N GLU A 71 1.38 -15.74 -14.04
CA GLU A 71 0.03 -15.24 -13.76
C GLU A 71 -0.60 -15.86 -12.52
N ASN A 72 -0.02 -16.94 -12.00
CA ASN A 72 -0.41 -17.64 -10.80
C ASN A 72 0.72 -17.70 -9.76
N GLN A 73 1.74 -16.84 -9.89
CA GLN A 73 2.91 -16.81 -9.00
C GLN A 73 3.71 -18.12 -9.04
N GLY A 74 3.78 -18.78 -10.20
CA GLY A 74 4.46 -20.07 -10.37
C GLY A 74 3.73 -21.26 -9.76
N LYS A 75 2.51 -21.07 -9.23
CA LYS A 75 1.70 -22.13 -8.62
C LYS A 75 0.72 -22.72 -9.62
N PHE A 76 0.57 -24.04 -9.60
CA PHE A 76 -0.49 -24.74 -10.32
C PHE A 76 -1.62 -25.13 -9.35
N TYR A 77 -2.87 -25.00 -9.79
CA TYR A 77 -4.06 -25.27 -8.97
C TYR A 77 -4.85 -26.45 -9.52
N LYS A 78 -5.25 -27.36 -8.62
CA LYS A 78 -5.99 -28.59 -8.95
C LYS A 78 -7.51 -28.38 -9.03
N TYR A 79 -8.07 -27.62 -8.07
CA TYR A 79 -9.49 -27.31 -7.96
C TYR A 79 -9.71 -26.10 -7.02
N THR A 80 -10.93 -25.54 -7.02
CA THR A 80 -11.41 -24.52 -6.07
C THR A 80 -12.33 -25.17 -5.03
N LYS A 81 -12.18 -24.77 -3.76
CA LYS A 81 -13.05 -25.17 -2.63
C LYS A 81 -13.57 -23.96 -1.85
N GLY A 82 -14.38 -24.20 -0.82
CA GLY A 82 -14.97 -23.17 0.03
C GLY A 82 -16.32 -22.65 -0.46
N TRP A 83 -16.87 -23.25 -1.52
CA TRP A 83 -18.04 -22.72 -2.22
C TRP A 83 -19.33 -23.04 -1.48
N SER A 84 -19.74 -22.12 -0.62
CA SER A 84 -20.84 -22.29 0.32
C SER A 84 -21.84 -21.13 0.31
N ASN A 85 -21.43 -19.94 -0.12
CA ASN A 85 -22.31 -18.77 -0.09
C ASN A 85 -22.96 -18.54 -1.45
N ILE A 86 -24.26 -18.25 -1.43
CA ILE A 86 -25.02 -17.94 -2.65
C ILE A 86 -24.55 -16.70 -3.38
N SER A 87 -23.76 -15.84 -2.73
CA SER A 87 -23.17 -14.65 -3.34
C SER A 87 -21.82 -14.91 -3.99
N ASP A 88 -21.19 -16.06 -3.76
CA ASP A 88 -19.93 -16.43 -4.40
C ASP A 88 -20.14 -16.79 -5.86
N THR A 89 -19.37 -16.14 -6.72
CA THR A 89 -19.31 -16.40 -8.15
C THR A 89 -17.88 -16.73 -8.55
N LEU A 90 -17.72 -17.86 -9.24
CA LEU A 90 -16.49 -18.21 -9.97
C LEU A 90 -16.60 -17.62 -11.37
N VAL A 91 -15.56 -16.91 -11.82
CA VAL A 91 -15.60 -16.15 -13.09
C VAL A 91 -14.42 -16.51 -13.97
N TRP A 92 -14.68 -16.76 -15.26
CA TRP A 92 -13.67 -16.92 -16.31
C TRP A 92 -13.92 -15.88 -17.40
N GLY A 93 -12.83 -15.36 -17.99
CA GLY A 93 -12.92 -14.58 -19.22
C GLY A 93 -12.70 -15.48 -20.43
N ILE A 94 -13.49 -15.30 -21.49
CA ILE A 94 -13.35 -16.01 -22.76
C ILE A 94 -13.39 -15.04 -23.93
N ASP A 95 -12.49 -15.23 -24.90
CA ASP A 95 -12.47 -14.52 -26.18
C ASP A 95 -13.05 -15.44 -27.26
N VAL A 96 -14.22 -15.05 -27.76
CA VAL A 96 -14.99 -15.78 -28.76
C VAL A 96 -14.85 -15.11 -30.12
N ILE A 97 -14.50 -15.87 -31.16
CA ILE A 97 -14.32 -15.33 -32.51
C ILE A 97 -15.45 -15.69 -33.48
N ASN A 98 -16.37 -16.58 -33.09
CA ASN A 98 -17.46 -17.08 -33.91
C ASN A 98 -18.80 -16.90 -33.20
N ALA A 99 -19.83 -16.45 -33.92
CA ALA A 99 -21.21 -16.48 -33.45
C ALA A 99 -21.79 -17.90 -33.54
N GLY A 100 -22.71 -18.23 -32.64
CA GLY A 100 -23.41 -19.52 -32.61
C GLY A 100 -23.58 -20.06 -31.19
N GLU A 101 -23.93 -21.34 -31.10
CA GLU A 101 -24.10 -22.02 -29.81
C GLU A 101 -22.76 -22.18 -29.09
N LEU A 102 -22.76 -21.81 -27.81
CA LEU A 102 -21.72 -22.17 -26.84
C LEU A 102 -22.30 -23.16 -25.83
N LYS A 103 -21.82 -24.39 -25.87
CA LYS A 103 -22.20 -25.45 -24.93
C LYS A 103 -21.20 -25.47 -23.79
N VAL A 104 -21.69 -25.36 -22.56
CA VAL A 104 -20.87 -25.30 -21.34
C VAL A 104 -21.18 -26.50 -20.46
N VAL A 105 -20.13 -27.22 -20.04
CA VAL A 105 -20.23 -28.40 -19.18
C VAL A 105 -19.34 -28.20 -17.94
N PRO A 106 -19.91 -27.95 -16.75
CA PRO A 106 -19.13 -27.87 -15.51
C PRO A 106 -18.48 -29.19 -15.13
N ILE A 107 -17.24 -29.13 -14.65
CA ILE A 107 -16.51 -30.27 -14.09
C ILE A 107 -16.40 -30.10 -12.58
N LEU A 108 -17.23 -30.83 -11.83
CA LEU A 108 -17.44 -30.61 -10.39
C LEU A 108 -17.26 -31.90 -9.60
N GLY A 109 -16.87 -31.76 -8.34
CA GLY A 109 -16.98 -32.81 -7.32
C GLY A 109 -18.11 -32.47 -6.35
N VAL A 110 -19.24 -33.18 -6.47
CA VAL A 110 -20.48 -32.91 -5.75
C VAL A 110 -20.71 -34.04 -4.73
N PRO A 111 -20.79 -33.76 -3.43
CA PRO A 111 -21.10 -34.77 -2.43
C PRO A 111 -22.58 -35.20 -2.51
N GLU A 112 -22.88 -36.40 -2.03
CA GLU A 112 -24.24 -36.98 -2.08
C GLU A 112 -25.31 -36.07 -1.44
N VAL A 113 -24.95 -35.42 -0.33
CA VAL A 113 -25.84 -34.52 0.41
C VAL A 113 -26.21 -33.23 -0.34
N GLN A 114 -25.53 -32.94 -1.45
CA GLN A 114 -25.83 -31.80 -2.34
C GLN A 114 -26.44 -32.24 -3.68
N HIS A 115 -26.84 -33.51 -3.81
CA HIS A 115 -27.55 -33.97 -4.99
C HIS A 115 -28.84 -33.17 -5.21
N GLU A 116 -29.08 -32.72 -6.45
CA GLU A 116 -30.15 -31.83 -6.86
C GLU A 116 -30.11 -30.41 -6.27
N SER A 117 -29.02 -29.98 -5.64
CA SER A 117 -28.74 -28.56 -5.47
C SER A 117 -28.61 -27.90 -6.85
N GLU A 118 -28.78 -26.59 -6.94
CA GLU A 118 -28.81 -25.89 -8.23
C GLU A 118 -27.72 -24.82 -8.31
N ILE A 119 -27.11 -24.72 -9.50
CA ILE A 119 -26.19 -23.66 -9.85
C ILE A 119 -26.73 -22.86 -11.02
N GLU A 120 -26.35 -21.59 -11.08
CA GLU A 120 -26.58 -20.69 -12.19
C GLU A 120 -25.28 -20.55 -12.97
N LEU A 121 -25.34 -20.83 -14.27
CA LEU A 121 -24.30 -20.46 -15.20
C LEU A 121 -24.70 -19.16 -15.88
N LEU A 122 -23.74 -18.24 -15.96
CA LEU A 122 -23.93 -16.88 -16.41
C LEU A 122 -23.01 -16.62 -17.60
N LEU A 123 -23.51 -16.01 -18.66
CA LEU A 123 -22.70 -15.53 -19.77
C LEU A 123 -23.12 -14.10 -20.09
N ASP A 124 -22.37 -13.14 -19.53
CA ASP A 124 -22.77 -11.74 -19.41
C ASP A 124 -24.22 -11.60 -18.89
N ASN A 125 -25.17 -11.25 -19.76
CA ASN A 125 -26.58 -11.04 -19.41
C ASN A 125 -27.45 -12.32 -19.54
N GLN A 126 -26.91 -13.41 -20.08
CA GLN A 126 -27.62 -14.68 -20.19
C GLN A 126 -27.44 -15.52 -18.93
N LYS A 127 -28.47 -16.29 -18.59
CA LYS A 127 -28.49 -17.14 -17.41
C LYS A 127 -29.12 -18.49 -17.74
N GLN A 128 -28.49 -19.56 -17.29
CA GLN A 128 -29.01 -20.92 -17.37
C GLN A 128 -28.93 -21.58 -15.98
N LEU A 129 -29.97 -22.33 -15.62
CA LEU A 129 -30.02 -23.09 -14.37
C LEU A 129 -29.61 -24.54 -14.62
N LEU A 130 -28.84 -25.12 -13.71
CA LEU A 130 -28.42 -26.53 -13.78
C LEU A 130 -28.60 -27.19 -12.42
N LYS A 131 -29.27 -28.36 -12.41
CA LYS A 131 -29.37 -29.25 -11.25
C LYS A 131 -28.14 -30.14 -11.16
N LEU A 132 -27.54 -30.20 -9.98
CA LEU A 132 -26.33 -30.96 -9.73
C LEU A 132 -26.61 -32.46 -9.54
N LYS A 133 -25.80 -33.28 -10.18
CA LYS A 133 -25.73 -34.73 -9.95
C LYS A 133 -24.57 -35.01 -8.99
N SER A 134 -24.84 -35.83 -7.97
CA SER A 134 -23.77 -36.29 -7.08
C SER A 134 -22.69 -37.01 -7.89
N THR A 135 -21.44 -36.76 -7.52
CA THR A 135 -20.29 -37.46 -8.06
C THR A 135 -19.67 -38.40 -7.03
N GLY A 136 -20.34 -38.58 -5.89
CA GLY A 136 -19.93 -39.45 -4.78
C GLY A 136 -18.87 -38.84 -3.87
N GLY A 137 -18.61 -37.53 -3.95
CA GLY A 137 -17.72 -36.80 -3.03
C GLY A 137 -17.01 -35.59 -3.66
N PHE A 138 -16.52 -34.68 -2.80
CA PHE A 138 -15.89 -33.43 -3.23
C PHE A 138 -14.66 -33.60 -4.14
N GLU A 139 -13.83 -34.64 -3.96
CA GLU A 139 -12.65 -34.86 -4.81
C GLU A 139 -12.87 -35.86 -5.96
N LYS A 140 -14.12 -36.32 -6.16
CA LYS A 140 -14.49 -37.19 -7.28
C LYS A 140 -15.09 -36.33 -8.39
N PHE A 141 -14.26 -35.83 -9.30
CA PHE A 141 -14.71 -34.90 -10.33
C PHE A 141 -15.35 -35.62 -11.52
N SER A 142 -16.51 -35.15 -11.97
CA SER A 142 -17.13 -35.57 -13.23
C SER A 142 -17.87 -34.42 -13.90
N SER A 143 -18.14 -34.59 -15.20
CA SER A 143 -18.99 -33.68 -15.96
C SER A 143 -20.41 -33.65 -15.37
N GLN A 144 -20.99 -32.45 -15.30
CA GLN A 144 -22.41 -32.24 -15.08
C GLN A 144 -23.16 -32.18 -16.41
N ASP A 145 -24.46 -31.86 -16.38
CA ASP A 145 -25.24 -31.69 -17.60
C ASP A 145 -24.78 -30.49 -18.42
N THR A 146 -25.07 -30.52 -19.73
CA THR A 146 -24.72 -29.43 -20.66
C THR A 146 -25.74 -28.30 -20.58
N VAL A 147 -25.27 -27.06 -20.44
CA VAL A 147 -26.08 -25.87 -20.73
C VAL A 147 -25.67 -25.25 -22.06
N ILE A 148 -26.61 -24.54 -22.71
CA ILE A 148 -26.38 -23.92 -24.00
C ILE A 148 -26.64 -22.42 -23.88
N PHE A 149 -25.68 -21.62 -24.35
CA PHE A 149 -25.80 -20.19 -24.54
C PHE A 149 -25.74 -19.86 -26.03
N GLN A 150 -26.33 -18.74 -26.42
CA GLN A 150 -26.24 -18.25 -27.79
C GLN A 150 -25.32 -17.03 -27.87
N ILE A 151 -24.26 -17.11 -28.67
CA ILE A 151 -23.38 -15.97 -28.94
C ILE A 151 -23.80 -15.31 -30.24
N ASP A 152 -24.25 -14.05 -30.14
CA ASP A 152 -24.69 -13.29 -31.32
C ASP A 152 -23.52 -12.71 -32.12
N LYS A 153 -22.43 -12.35 -31.45
CA LYS A 153 -21.28 -11.70 -32.07
C LYS A 153 -19.94 -12.11 -31.43
N PRO A 154 -18.85 -12.11 -32.21
CA PRO A 154 -17.50 -12.21 -31.66
C PRO A 154 -17.22 -11.15 -30.59
N GLY A 155 -16.42 -11.49 -29.60
CA GLY A 155 -16.05 -10.58 -28.51
C GLY A 155 -15.54 -11.30 -27.27
N ARG A 156 -15.21 -10.50 -26.25
CA ARG A 156 -14.87 -10.98 -24.92
C ARG A 156 -16.12 -11.10 -24.07
N TYR A 157 -16.29 -12.23 -23.40
CA TYR A 157 -17.41 -12.54 -22.52
C TYR A 157 -16.93 -12.97 -21.14
N GLN A 158 -17.77 -12.77 -20.12
CA GLN A 158 -17.57 -13.32 -18.78
C GLN A 158 -18.46 -14.54 -18.58
N LEU A 159 -17.83 -15.70 -18.36
CA LEU A 159 -18.50 -16.93 -17.96
C LEU A 159 -18.47 -17.02 -16.43
N GLY A 160 -19.64 -16.92 -15.80
CA GLY A 160 -19.82 -16.99 -14.37
C GLY A 160 -20.50 -18.30 -13.92
N MET A 161 -20.20 -18.74 -12.70
CA MET A 161 -20.88 -19.85 -12.05
C MET A 161 -21.17 -19.49 -10.59
N LYS A 162 -22.45 -19.55 -10.20
CA LYS A 162 -22.99 -19.11 -8.91
C LYS A 162 -23.97 -20.12 -8.35
N ILE A 163 -24.15 -20.17 -7.03
CA ILE A 163 -25.17 -21.04 -6.41
C ILE A 163 -26.55 -20.42 -6.59
N ALA A 164 -27.52 -21.22 -7.04
CA ALA A 164 -28.93 -20.85 -7.09
C ALA A 164 -29.65 -21.30 -5.82
N SER A 165 -29.48 -22.57 -5.45
CA SER A 165 -30.10 -23.17 -4.27
C SER A 165 -29.22 -24.31 -3.71
N VAL A 166 -29.31 -24.53 -2.40
CA VAL A 166 -28.59 -25.61 -1.71
C VAL A 166 -29.58 -26.55 -1.04
N LYS A 167 -29.26 -27.85 -1.02
CA LYS A 167 -29.99 -28.86 -0.25
C LYS A 167 -29.58 -28.89 1.22
N GLN A 168 -28.30 -28.65 1.49
CA GLN A 168 -27.73 -28.61 2.84
C GLN A 168 -26.88 -27.36 2.99
N ASN A 169 -26.89 -26.78 4.20
CA ASN A 169 -26.13 -25.57 4.53
C ASN A 169 -24.64 -25.88 4.77
N GLN A 170 -23.94 -26.27 3.70
CA GLN A 170 -22.52 -26.58 3.66
C GLN A 170 -21.98 -26.33 2.23
N GLU A 171 -20.69 -26.59 1.98
CA GLU A 171 -20.13 -26.48 0.63
C GLU A 171 -20.94 -27.30 -0.39
N ILE A 172 -21.22 -26.69 -1.54
CA ILE A 172 -22.04 -27.29 -2.59
C ILE A 172 -21.25 -28.25 -3.48
N ALA A 173 -20.00 -27.89 -3.81
CA ALA A 173 -19.11 -28.65 -4.69
C ALA A 173 -17.68 -28.12 -4.63
N TYR A 174 -16.71 -28.95 -4.99
CA TYR A 174 -15.41 -28.47 -5.47
C TYR A 174 -15.44 -28.29 -6.99
N VAL A 175 -14.79 -27.25 -7.47
CA VAL A 175 -14.81 -26.89 -8.90
C VAL A 175 -13.47 -27.22 -9.54
N LYS A 176 -13.46 -27.95 -10.64
CA LYS A 176 -12.23 -28.21 -11.43
C LYS A 176 -12.12 -27.30 -12.66
N GLY A 177 -13.26 -26.91 -13.22
CA GLY A 177 -13.31 -26.06 -14.42
C GLY A 177 -14.60 -26.25 -15.21
N VAL A 178 -14.53 -25.89 -16.48
CA VAL A 178 -15.61 -26.04 -17.46
C VAL A 178 -15.04 -26.56 -18.78
N ASN A 179 -15.82 -27.36 -19.48
CA ASN A 179 -15.56 -27.78 -20.86
C ASN A 179 -16.51 -27.03 -21.80
N LEU A 180 -15.95 -26.45 -22.86
CA LEU A 180 -16.67 -25.64 -23.84
C LEU A 180 -16.66 -26.33 -25.20
N THR A 181 -17.83 -26.40 -25.85
CA THR A 181 -18.01 -26.94 -27.20
C THR A 181 -19.05 -26.13 -27.99
N GLY A 182 -19.27 -26.49 -29.26
CA GLY A 182 -20.20 -25.79 -30.15
C GLY A 182 -19.51 -24.76 -31.05
N LYS A 183 -20.27 -24.17 -31.97
CA LYS A 183 -19.74 -23.28 -33.00
C LYS A 183 -19.01 -22.06 -32.42
N ALA A 184 -19.49 -21.53 -31.30
CA ALA A 184 -18.84 -20.41 -30.63
C ALA A 184 -17.55 -20.80 -29.89
N ALA A 185 -17.34 -22.09 -29.59
CA ALA A 185 -16.12 -22.58 -28.96
C ALA A 185 -14.97 -22.79 -29.98
N GLU A 186 -15.26 -22.84 -31.27
CA GLU A 186 -14.24 -23.00 -32.31
C GLU A 186 -13.22 -21.85 -32.22
N LYS A 187 -11.96 -22.22 -31.91
CA LYS A 187 -10.83 -21.29 -31.71
C LYS A 187 -11.02 -20.25 -30.59
N LEU A 188 -11.97 -20.50 -29.68
CA LEU A 188 -12.14 -19.72 -28.46
C LEU A 188 -10.88 -19.80 -27.60
N LYS A 189 -10.49 -18.66 -26.99
CA LYS A 189 -9.35 -18.60 -26.06
C LYS A 189 -9.79 -18.20 -24.67
N ALA A 190 -9.26 -18.87 -23.66
CA ALA A 190 -9.38 -18.38 -22.29
C ALA A 190 -8.59 -17.08 -22.14
N VAL A 191 -9.16 -16.10 -21.44
CA VAL A 191 -8.45 -14.86 -21.11
C VAL A 191 -7.41 -15.16 -20.05
N VAL A 192 -6.15 -14.84 -20.36
CA VAL A 192 -5.01 -15.00 -19.47
C VAL A 192 -4.71 -13.65 -18.83
N LEU A 193 -4.98 -13.54 -17.54
CA LEU A 193 -4.61 -12.40 -16.71
C LEU A 193 -3.97 -12.91 -15.43
N ARG A 194 -3.08 -12.11 -14.84
CA ARG A 194 -2.53 -12.36 -13.51
C ARG A 194 -3.65 -12.51 -12.47
N TRP A 195 -3.47 -13.30 -11.42
CA TRP A 195 -4.49 -13.54 -10.39
C TRP A 195 -5.09 -12.25 -9.80
N ARG A 196 -4.25 -11.28 -9.46
CA ARG A 196 -4.64 -9.95 -8.98
C ARG A 196 -4.03 -8.89 -9.90
N PRO A 197 -4.67 -7.72 -10.02
CA PRO A 197 -4.15 -6.68 -10.90
C PRO A 197 -2.75 -6.26 -10.48
N LEU A 198 -1.92 -5.90 -11.46
CA LEU A 198 -0.62 -5.29 -11.22
C LEU A 198 -0.82 -3.84 -10.81
N ALA A 199 0.09 -3.33 -9.98
CA ALA A 199 0.02 -1.95 -9.54
C ALA A 199 0.16 -0.98 -10.74
N VAL A 200 -0.68 0.04 -10.74
CA VAL A 200 -0.64 1.18 -11.67
C VAL A 200 0.00 2.36 -10.95
N HIS A 201 0.91 3.09 -11.60
CA HIS A 201 1.72 4.13 -10.94
C HIS A 201 1.69 5.44 -11.73
N CYS A 202 1.87 6.57 -11.04
CA CYS A 202 2.06 7.86 -11.67
C CYS A 202 3.01 8.78 -10.87
N GLY A 203 3.49 9.83 -11.53
CA GLY A 203 4.10 11.01 -10.90
C GLY A 203 3.20 12.23 -11.07
N PHE A 204 3.19 13.12 -10.08
CA PHE A 204 2.38 14.33 -10.07
C PHE A 204 3.24 15.59 -10.16
N ARG A 205 2.84 16.55 -10.97
CA ARG A 205 3.54 17.82 -11.19
C ARG A 205 2.57 18.98 -11.45
N ASN A 206 3.11 20.18 -11.40
CA ASN A 206 2.51 21.35 -12.03
C ASN A 206 3.32 21.70 -13.30
N ASN A 207 2.63 22.12 -14.37
CA ASN A 207 3.23 22.44 -15.66
C ASN A 207 4.15 23.67 -15.66
N THR A 208 4.06 24.55 -14.67
CA THR A 208 5.03 25.65 -14.47
C THR A 208 6.31 25.19 -13.78
N ASP A 209 6.37 23.93 -13.36
CA ASP A 209 7.51 23.28 -12.71
C ASP A 209 8.10 24.11 -11.54
N PRO A 210 7.30 24.33 -10.46
CA PRO A 210 7.77 25.11 -9.33
C PRO A 210 9.03 24.49 -8.71
N SER A 211 10.07 25.30 -8.55
CA SER A 211 11.27 24.89 -7.83
C SER A 211 10.97 24.78 -6.33
N GLU A 212 11.78 23.98 -5.64
CA GLU A 212 11.78 23.96 -4.17
C GLU A 212 10.44 23.62 -3.50
N VAL A 213 9.71 22.65 -4.05
CA VAL A 213 8.47 22.17 -3.44
C VAL A 213 8.75 21.57 -2.05
N VAL A 214 8.11 22.12 -1.01
CA VAL A 214 8.28 21.68 0.38
C VAL A 214 7.05 20.97 0.92
N MET A 215 5.88 21.13 0.30
CA MET A 215 4.66 20.45 0.74
C MET A 215 3.79 20.05 -0.45
N ALA A 216 3.08 18.94 -0.31
CA ALA A 216 2.07 18.48 -1.24
C ALA A 216 0.83 18.05 -0.47
N VAL A 217 -0.34 18.40 -0.99
CA VAL A 217 -1.66 17.98 -0.50
C VAL A 217 -2.32 17.20 -1.61
N HIS A 218 -2.78 15.98 -1.30
CA HIS A 218 -3.43 15.08 -2.24
C HIS A 218 -4.81 14.69 -1.72
N GLU A 219 -5.79 14.72 -2.59
CA GLU A 219 -7.12 14.16 -2.38
C GLU A 219 -7.29 12.93 -3.25
N ASN A 220 -7.59 11.79 -2.62
CA ASN A 220 -7.75 10.50 -3.29
C ASN A 220 -9.19 10.03 -3.06
N THR A 221 -9.93 9.79 -4.13
CA THR A 221 -11.32 9.33 -4.09
C THR A 221 -11.44 7.92 -4.67
N ILE A 222 -12.02 6.99 -3.92
CA ILE A 222 -12.32 5.64 -4.36
C ILE A 222 -13.56 5.68 -5.24
N ALA A 223 -13.37 5.58 -6.56
CA ALA A 223 -14.46 5.61 -7.54
C ALA A 223 -15.15 4.24 -7.68
N THR A 224 -14.46 3.15 -7.31
CA THR A 224 -15.01 1.78 -7.27
C THR A 224 -15.07 1.26 -5.82
N PRO A 225 -16.00 1.75 -4.98
CA PRO A 225 -16.00 1.49 -3.54
C PRO A 225 -16.38 0.06 -3.14
N TRP A 226 -16.89 -0.75 -4.07
CA TRP A 226 -17.30 -2.14 -3.82
C TRP A 226 -16.16 -3.15 -3.95
N ILE A 227 -14.90 -2.72 -4.11
CA ILE A 227 -13.75 -3.62 -4.11
C ILE A 227 -12.51 -3.01 -3.45
N ASP A 228 -11.76 -3.84 -2.74
CA ASP A 228 -10.56 -3.44 -1.99
C ASP A 228 -9.44 -2.92 -2.91
N CYS A 229 -8.71 -1.92 -2.42
CA CYS A 229 -7.47 -1.44 -3.03
C CYS A 229 -6.58 -0.74 -2.01
N TYR A 230 -5.32 -0.51 -2.37
CA TYR A 230 -4.38 0.34 -1.63
C TYR A 230 -3.84 1.43 -2.55
N GLN A 231 -3.86 2.68 -2.09
CA GLN A 231 -3.76 3.89 -2.92
C GLN A 231 -2.94 4.99 -2.25
N PRO A 232 -1.67 4.74 -1.88
CA PRO A 232 -0.86 5.72 -1.18
C PRO A 232 -0.27 6.75 -2.15
N ILE A 233 0.13 7.87 -1.56
CA ILE A 233 0.99 8.87 -2.18
C ILE A 233 2.44 8.46 -1.99
N THR A 234 3.21 8.39 -3.07
CA THR A 234 4.65 8.14 -3.03
C THR A 234 5.42 9.44 -2.82
N SER A 235 6.55 9.35 -2.12
CA SER A 235 7.43 10.46 -1.82
C SER A 235 8.88 9.96 -1.66
N PRO A 236 9.89 10.84 -1.52
CA PRO A 236 11.28 10.40 -1.35
C PRO A 236 11.54 9.57 -0.08
N PHE A 237 10.66 9.60 0.93
CA PHE A 237 10.83 8.73 2.10
C PHE A 237 10.27 7.33 1.92
N GLY A 238 9.38 7.13 0.94
CA GLY A 238 8.59 5.91 0.73
C GLY A 238 7.18 6.24 0.26
N TYR A 239 6.18 5.81 1.01
CA TYR A 239 4.78 6.03 0.66
C TYR A 239 3.93 6.28 1.91
N TYR A 240 2.83 7.01 1.72
CA TYR A 240 1.91 7.43 2.77
C TYR A 240 0.46 7.34 2.29
N GLY A 241 -0.37 6.65 3.05
CA GLY A 241 -1.78 6.49 2.74
C GLY A 241 -2.43 5.37 3.55
N SER A 242 -3.65 5.02 3.18
CA SER A 242 -4.47 3.98 3.81
C SER A 242 -4.96 2.99 2.77
N THR A 243 -5.34 1.78 3.18
CA THR A 243 -6.09 0.83 2.34
C THR A 243 -7.57 1.21 2.29
N TRP A 244 -8.29 0.77 1.27
CA TRP A 244 -9.75 0.79 1.21
C TRP A 244 -10.29 -0.62 1.45
N ASN A 245 -11.20 -0.75 2.40
CA ASN A 245 -11.96 -1.97 2.65
C ASN A 245 -13.38 -1.80 2.12
N ALA A 246 -13.74 -2.58 1.11
CA ALA A 246 -15.04 -2.50 0.45
C ALA A 246 -16.17 -3.11 1.26
N GLN A 247 -15.89 -4.11 2.10
CA GLN A 247 -16.90 -4.74 2.95
C GLN A 247 -17.50 -3.73 3.94
N ASN A 248 -16.63 -2.92 4.56
CA ASN A 248 -17.02 -1.91 5.55
C ASN A 248 -17.17 -0.52 4.93
N GLN A 249 -16.85 -0.37 3.63
CA GLN A 249 -16.76 0.90 2.91
C GLN A 249 -15.98 1.97 3.69
N GLN A 250 -14.76 1.59 4.09
CA GLN A 250 -13.97 2.38 5.02
C GLN A 250 -12.48 2.32 4.70
N PHE A 251 -11.78 3.42 4.95
CA PHE A 251 -10.32 3.46 4.92
C PHE A 251 -9.73 2.74 6.14
N GLY A 252 -8.68 1.95 5.92
CA GLY A 252 -7.89 1.31 6.97
C GLY A 252 -6.94 2.28 7.69
N GLY A 253 -6.02 1.73 8.49
CA GLY A 253 -5.01 2.54 9.18
C GLY A 253 -4.07 3.27 8.21
N LEU A 254 -3.67 4.50 8.57
CA LEU A 254 -2.67 5.25 7.81
C LEU A 254 -1.25 4.72 8.07
N ASN A 255 -0.47 4.58 7.00
CA ASN A 255 0.93 4.19 7.08
C ASN A 255 1.87 5.39 6.91
N PHE A 256 2.62 5.75 7.95
CA PHE A 256 3.77 6.63 7.86
C PHE A 256 4.98 5.93 8.49
N SER A 257 5.91 5.50 7.62
CA SER A 257 7.05 4.66 8.01
C SER A 257 8.35 5.21 7.42
N LEU A 258 9.36 5.44 8.26
CA LEU A 258 10.68 5.90 7.86
C LEU A 258 11.70 4.77 8.03
N TRP A 259 12.19 4.27 6.91
CA TRP A 259 13.21 3.23 6.84
C TRP A 259 14.60 3.74 7.22
N SER A 260 15.34 2.94 7.97
CA SER A 260 16.76 3.14 8.30
C SER A 260 17.66 2.29 7.40
N PHE A 261 17.41 0.97 7.34
CA PHE A 261 18.18 0.01 6.54
C PHE A 261 17.34 -1.20 6.15
N ALA A 262 17.76 -1.92 5.09
CA ALA A 262 17.03 -3.04 4.52
C ALA A 262 17.13 -4.31 5.38
N ALA A 263 16.24 -5.28 5.14
CA ALA A 263 16.37 -6.62 5.71
C ALA A 263 17.75 -7.22 5.37
N ASN A 264 18.32 -7.95 6.33
CA ASN A 264 19.61 -8.64 6.20
C ASN A 264 20.83 -7.73 5.93
N ALA A 265 20.68 -6.40 5.98
CA ALA A 265 21.81 -5.48 5.92
C ALA A 265 22.45 -5.30 7.30
N GLU A 266 23.77 -5.07 7.33
CA GLU A 266 24.46 -4.68 8.56
C GLU A 266 23.89 -3.34 9.07
N PRO A 267 23.53 -3.22 10.36
CA PRO A 267 23.06 -1.97 10.92
C PRO A 267 24.13 -0.87 10.78
N PRO A 268 23.82 0.29 10.19
CA PRO A 268 24.76 1.41 10.18
C PRO A 268 24.94 1.98 11.60
N ALA A 269 25.89 2.90 11.74
CA ALA A 269 26.04 3.67 12.97
C ALA A 269 24.73 4.41 13.33
N SER A 270 24.45 4.52 14.63
CA SER A 270 23.14 4.91 15.17
C SER A 270 22.70 6.31 14.74
N GLU A 271 23.64 7.23 14.59
CA GLU A 271 23.41 8.59 14.10
C GLU A 271 22.95 8.64 12.63
N LYS A 272 22.85 7.48 11.96
CA LYS A 272 22.29 7.32 10.61
C LYS A 272 20.90 6.69 10.60
N PHE A 273 20.30 6.44 11.76
CA PHE A 273 18.97 5.87 11.86
C PHE A 273 17.89 6.93 11.62
N SER A 274 16.89 6.56 10.83
CA SER A 274 15.64 7.32 10.76
C SER A 274 14.88 7.20 12.07
N HIS A 275 14.27 8.29 12.53
CA HIS A 275 13.62 8.34 13.84
C HIS A 275 12.45 9.35 13.86
N LEU A 276 11.44 9.13 14.71
CA LEU A 276 10.26 10.00 14.80
C LEU A 276 10.44 11.06 15.87
N ILE A 277 10.14 12.31 15.53
CA ILE A 277 10.16 13.43 16.46
C ILE A 277 8.82 13.56 17.17
N ALA A 278 7.71 13.40 16.45
CA ALA A 278 6.39 13.56 17.03
C ALA A 278 5.33 12.69 16.34
N VAL A 279 4.25 12.41 17.03
CA VAL A 279 3.02 11.77 16.52
C VAL A 279 1.82 12.45 17.17
N GLY A 280 0.70 12.55 16.44
CA GLY A 280 -0.49 13.23 16.94
C GLY A 280 -1.37 12.38 17.87
N GLU A 281 -2.48 12.96 18.28
CA GLU A 281 -3.54 12.35 19.11
C GLU A 281 -3.91 10.95 18.63
N GLY A 282 -3.96 9.99 19.57
CA GLY A 282 -4.29 8.59 19.29
C GLY A 282 -3.14 7.76 18.71
N PHE A 283 -1.95 8.35 18.51
CA PHE A 283 -0.76 7.67 18.00
C PHE A 283 0.40 7.69 19.01
N TYR A 284 1.31 6.73 18.85
CA TYR A 284 2.55 6.57 19.61
C TYR A 284 3.70 6.19 18.66
N ILE A 285 4.94 6.48 19.10
CA ILE A 285 6.16 6.19 18.34
C ILE A 285 6.54 4.72 18.54
N ASP A 286 6.76 3.99 17.45
CA ASP A 286 7.26 2.61 17.47
C ASP A 286 8.11 2.30 16.23
N GLY A 287 8.57 1.06 16.07
CA GLY A 287 9.29 0.61 14.88
C GLY A 287 8.75 -0.64 14.20
N PHE A 288 9.48 -1.08 13.17
CA PHE A 288 9.30 -2.35 12.47
C PHE A 288 10.67 -2.97 12.07
N ASN A 289 10.72 -4.29 11.92
CA ASN A 289 11.94 -5.04 11.56
C ASN A 289 11.74 -6.24 10.59
N HIS A 290 10.52 -6.51 10.11
CA HIS A 290 10.19 -7.72 9.33
C HIS A 290 10.61 -7.66 7.85
N GLU A 291 10.64 -6.47 7.25
CA GLU A 291 11.09 -6.24 5.86
C GLU A 291 12.39 -5.41 5.82
N GLY A 292 13.01 -5.25 7.00
CA GLY A 292 14.10 -4.35 7.34
C GLY A 292 13.66 -3.38 8.42
N THR A 293 14.53 -2.45 8.80
CA THR A 293 14.42 -1.73 10.07
C THR A 293 14.06 -0.27 9.88
N GLY A 294 13.11 0.21 10.66
CA GLY A 294 12.71 1.61 10.67
C GLY A 294 11.72 1.96 11.77
N VAL A 295 11.24 3.19 11.71
CA VAL A 295 10.26 3.74 12.65
C VAL A 295 8.93 3.99 11.98
N LYS A 296 7.83 3.89 12.73
CA LYS A 296 6.48 4.18 12.24
C LYS A 296 5.57 4.68 13.35
N ALA A 297 4.64 5.55 12.97
CA ALA A 297 3.52 5.89 13.84
C ALA A 297 2.61 4.66 13.97
N ARG A 298 2.17 4.36 15.18
CA ARG A 298 1.17 3.32 15.48
C ARG A 298 0.07 3.92 16.33
N GLY A 299 -1.13 3.37 16.26
CA GLY A 299 -2.27 3.93 16.95
C GLY A 299 -3.59 3.43 16.38
N GLU A 300 -4.67 4.08 16.80
CA GLU A 300 -6.01 3.82 16.31
C GLU A 300 -6.15 4.20 14.83
N ASN A 301 -7.05 3.53 14.10
CA ASN A 301 -7.35 3.93 12.74
C ASN A 301 -8.19 5.21 12.77
N PRO A 302 -7.68 6.35 12.27
CA PRO A 302 -8.39 7.63 12.39
C PRO A 302 -9.71 7.64 11.61
N TYR A 303 -9.84 6.76 10.61
CA TYR A 303 -11.05 6.67 9.78
C TYR A 303 -12.15 5.84 10.40
N GLU A 304 -11.96 5.20 11.56
CA GLU A 304 -13.00 4.39 12.21
C GLU A 304 -14.32 5.16 12.43
N LYS A 305 -14.21 6.47 12.70
CA LYS A 305 -15.34 7.38 12.93
C LYS A 305 -15.59 8.35 11.78
N MET A 306 -14.91 8.16 10.63
CA MET A 306 -15.10 8.97 9.43
C MET A 306 -15.74 8.13 8.33
N HIS A 307 -16.64 8.75 7.57
CA HIS A 307 -17.34 8.11 6.47
C HIS A 307 -17.05 8.83 5.15
N GLY A 308 -17.13 8.07 4.05
CA GLY A 308 -16.92 8.57 2.69
C GLY A 308 -15.79 7.86 1.96
N THR A 309 -15.73 8.07 0.66
CA THR A 309 -14.76 7.44 -0.25
C THR A 309 -13.57 8.34 -0.57
N THR A 310 -13.46 9.50 0.09
CA THR A 310 -12.39 10.48 -0.16
C THR A 310 -11.53 10.63 1.09
N GLN A 311 -10.21 10.51 0.91
CA GLN A 311 -9.21 10.90 1.91
C GLN A 311 -8.41 12.09 1.40
N VAL A 312 -8.00 12.98 2.31
CA VAL A 312 -7.12 14.11 1.99
C VAL A 312 -5.89 14.04 2.88
N LEU A 313 -4.72 14.05 2.25
CA LEU A 313 -3.42 13.77 2.85
C LEU A 313 -2.47 14.93 2.56
N ALA A 314 -1.69 15.36 3.53
CA ALA A 314 -0.61 16.33 3.32
C ALA A 314 0.74 15.77 3.77
N ILE A 315 1.77 16.03 2.96
CA ILE A 315 3.16 15.69 3.26
C ILE A 315 3.99 16.96 3.16
N LYS A 316 4.77 17.26 4.19
CA LYS A 316 5.83 18.29 4.15
C LYS A 316 7.20 17.61 4.19
N LYS A 317 8.14 18.15 3.43
CA LYS A 317 9.56 17.83 3.47
C LYS A 317 10.36 19.10 3.72
N ILE A 318 11.22 19.08 4.72
CA ILE A 318 12.30 20.05 4.90
C ILE A 318 13.60 19.30 4.57
N PRO A 319 14.24 19.57 3.43
CA PRO A 319 15.46 18.87 3.08
C PRO A 319 16.63 19.31 3.96
N GLY A 320 17.55 18.41 4.26
CA GLY A 320 18.65 18.72 5.15
C GLY A 320 19.79 17.71 5.15
N ILE A 321 20.85 18.06 5.88
CA ILE A 321 22.04 17.23 6.10
C ILE A 321 22.32 17.24 7.62
N PRO A 322 22.44 16.07 8.28
CA PRO A 322 22.40 14.73 7.70
C PRO A 322 20.98 14.18 7.51
N TYR A 323 19.92 14.93 7.84
CA TYR A 323 18.54 14.45 7.81
C TYR A 323 17.62 15.30 6.94
N ASP A 324 16.75 14.64 6.19
CA ASP A 324 15.50 15.24 5.73
C ASP A 324 14.44 15.11 6.84
N VAL A 325 13.63 16.14 7.05
CA VAL A 325 12.52 16.12 8.00
C VAL A 325 11.21 15.99 7.24
N TYR A 326 10.38 15.03 7.63
CA TYR A 326 9.07 14.79 7.02
C TYR A 326 7.97 14.97 8.04
N TYR A 327 6.89 15.63 7.62
CA TYR A 327 5.63 15.72 8.36
C TYR A 327 4.53 15.10 7.51
N SER A 328 3.62 14.38 8.16
CA SER A 328 2.45 13.75 7.54
C SER A 328 1.19 14.15 8.28
N TYR A 329 0.16 14.54 7.54
CA TYR A 329 -1.12 14.97 8.08
C TYR A 329 -2.27 14.36 7.29
N TYR A 330 -3.38 14.13 7.97
CA TYR A 330 -4.64 13.77 7.35
C TYR A 330 -5.71 14.80 7.70
N TRP A 331 -6.63 15.02 6.77
CA TRP A 331 -7.78 15.88 7.00
C TRP A 331 -8.87 15.11 7.74
N ASN A 332 -9.27 15.59 8.92
CA ASN A 332 -10.42 15.04 9.61
C ASN A 332 -11.69 15.72 9.09
N THR A 333 -12.51 14.98 8.33
CA THR A 333 -13.71 15.52 7.68
C THR A 333 -14.83 15.85 8.66
N THR A 334 -14.87 15.20 9.83
CA THR A 334 -15.90 15.42 10.85
C THR A 334 -15.72 16.75 11.56
N ILE A 335 -14.49 17.06 12.00
CA ILE A 335 -14.21 18.32 12.72
C ILE A 335 -13.64 19.42 11.81
N LYS A 336 -13.36 19.10 10.55
CA LYS A 336 -12.81 20.01 9.54
C LYS A 336 -11.49 20.67 9.99
N ARG A 337 -10.54 19.84 10.44
CA ARG A 337 -9.19 20.29 10.85
C ARG A 337 -8.14 19.30 10.35
N TRP A 338 -6.92 19.77 10.12
CA TRP A 338 -5.78 18.88 9.88
C TRP A 338 -5.34 18.25 11.19
N LYS A 339 -4.98 16.97 11.14
CA LYS A 339 -4.40 16.23 12.26
C LYS A 339 -3.02 15.72 11.87
N LEU A 340 -2.04 15.94 12.73
CA LEU A 340 -0.71 15.36 12.59
C LEU A 340 -0.83 13.84 12.74
N LEU A 341 -0.28 13.09 11.77
CA LEU A 341 -0.03 11.67 11.94
C LEU A 341 1.36 11.47 12.54
N GLY A 342 2.38 12.06 11.92
CA GLY A 342 3.75 11.97 12.43
C GLY A 342 4.71 12.94 11.78
N CYS A 343 5.74 13.29 12.54
CA CYS A 343 6.92 14.05 12.12
C CYS A 343 8.16 13.20 12.41
N GLY A 344 9.09 13.12 11.47
CA GLY A 344 10.32 12.34 11.66
C GLY A 344 11.48 12.78 10.79
N LYS A 345 12.67 12.37 11.22
CA LYS A 345 13.95 12.60 10.53
C LYS A 345 14.34 11.33 9.78
N LYS A 346 14.53 11.43 8.47
CA LYS A 346 15.06 10.36 7.62
C LYS A 346 16.49 10.68 7.23
N TYR A 347 17.41 9.76 7.48
CA TYR A 347 18.81 9.99 7.17
C TYR A 347 19.02 10.18 5.66
N ASN A 348 19.61 11.31 5.30
CA ASN A 348 19.91 11.69 3.93
C ASN A 348 21.23 11.03 3.49
N LYS A 349 21.11 9.80 2.98
CA LYS A 349 22.26 9.00 2.50
C LYS A 349 22.99 9.65 1.32
N SER A 350 22.33 10.48 0.51
CA SER A 350 22.98 11.11 -0.64
C SER A 350 23.81 12.33 -0.25
N GLY A 351 23.51 12.96 0.89
CA GLY A 351 24.14 14.23 1.30
C GLY A 351 23.78 15.40 0.38
N ILE A 352 22.76 15.27 -0.46
CA ILE A 352 22.31 16.30 -1.41
C ILE A 352 20.96 16.84 -0.96
N ILE A 353 20.81 18.16 -0.98
CA ILE A 353 19.53 18.85 -0.75
C ILE A 353 18.62 18.62 -1.97
N ASN A 354 17.56 17.84 -1.78
CA ASN A 354 16.54 17.59 -2.80
C ASN A 354 15.16 17.85 -2.22
N TYR A 355 14.32 18.55 -2.98
CA TYR A 355 12.97 18.94 -2.55
C TYR A 355 11.93 17.82 -2.74
N LEU A 356 10.69 18.08 -2.31
CA LEU A 356 9.61 17.10 -2.35
C LEU A 356 9.20 16.82 -3.80
N THR A 357 9.12 15.54 -4.13
CA THR A 357 8.41 15.05 -5.30
C THR A 357 7.31 14.11 -4.84
N THR A 358 6.21 14.02 -5.59
CA THR A 358 5.12 13.09 -5.26
C THR A 358 4.62 12.33 -6.47
N GLY A 359 4.07 11.16 -6.19
CA GLY A 359 3.35 10.33 -7.14
C GLY A 359 2.30 9.51 -6.39
N ALA A 360 1.78 8.48 -7.03
CA ALA A 360 0.89 7.52 -6.39
C ALA A 360 0.97 6.17 -7.09
N PHE A 361 0.43 5.15 -6.43
CA PHE A 361 0.06 3.90 -7.08
C PHE A 361 -1.27 3.39 -6.58
N VAL A 362 -1.93 2.54 -7.36
CA VAL A 362 -3.07 1.72 -6.90
C VAL A 362 -2.67 0.26 -7.02
N GLU A 363 -2.72 -0.46 -5.90
CA GLU A 363 -2.40 -1.88 -5.82
C GLU A 363 -3.48 -2.67 -5.08
N VAL A 364 -3.34 -4.00 -5.17
CA VAL A 364 -4.14 -4.96 -4.43
C VAL A 364 -3.17 -5.95 -3.83
N PRO A 365 -3.02 -6.06 -2.49
CA PRO A 365 -2.25 -7.14 -1.88
C PRO A 365 -3.06 -8.44 -1.87
N GLY A 366 -2.39 -9.59 -1.73
CA GLY A 366 -3.09 -10.88 -1.57
C GLY A 366 -2.48 -12.05 -2.34
N ALA A 367 -2.64 -13.24 -1.78
CA ALA A 367 -2.09 -14.49 -2.29
C ALA A 367 -2.86 -15.01 -3.52
N ALA A 368 -2.15 -15.70 -4.43
CA ALA A 368 -2.70 -16.15 -5.71
C ALA A 368 -3.81 -17.21 -5.60
N GLU A 369 -3.87 -17.94 -4.50
CA GLU A 369 -4.91 -18.93 -4.22
C GLU A 369 -6.22 -18.33 -3.67
N LYS A 370 -6.22 -17.06 -3.20
CA LYS A 370 -7.37 -16.43 -2.52
C LYS A 370 -7.83 -15.11 -3.14
N GLU A 371 -6.91 -14.26 -3.58
CA GLU A 371 -7.26 -12.89 -3.99
C GLU A 371 -7.99 -12.87 -5.34
N ARG A 372 -7.47 -13.60 -6.33
CA ARG A 372 -8.04 -13.83 -7.67
C ARG A 372 -9.08 -12.80 -8.17
N SER A 373 -8.71 -11.50 -8.22
CA SER A 373 -9.64 -10.38 -8.43
C SER A 373 -9.29 -9.47 -9.61
N ASN A 374 -8.39 -9.89 -10.50
CA ASN A 374 -7.97 -9.07 -11.65
C ASN A 374 -9.08 -8.85 -12.67
N HIS A 375 -10.15 -9.66 -12.69
CA HIS A 375 -11.33 -9.41 -13.52
C HIS A 375 -12.13 -8.15 -13.16
N VAL A 376 -11.92 -7.57 -11.96
CA VAL A 376 -12.66 -6.37 -11.52
C VAL A 376 -11.81 -5.12 -11.70
N LEU A 377 -12.37 -4.14 -12.41
CA LEU A 377 -11.80 -2.83 -12.59
C LEU A 377 -11.80 -2.06 -11.27
N ARG A 378 -10.64 -1.48 -10.93
CA ARG A 378 -10.47 -0.55 -9.81
C ARG A 378 -10.14 0.81 -10.35
N GLN A 379 -10.79 1.85 -9.83
CA GLN A 379 -10.50 3.23 -10.16
C GLN A 379 -10.33 4.07 -8.90
N VAL A 380 -9.28 4.88 -8.88
CA VAL A 380 -9.05 5.92 -7.88
C VAL A 380 -8.82 7.23 -8.61
N ASP A 381 -9.51 8.27 -8.15
CA ASP A 381 -9.44 9.62 -8.69
C ASP A 381 -8.56 10.49 -7.78
N PHE A 382 -7.76 11.38 -8.39
CA PHE A 382 -6.76 12.20 -7.72
C PHE A 382 -6.87 13.67 -8.11
N ARG A 383 -6.74 14.55 -7.12
CA ARG A 383 -6.40 15.97 -7.31
C ARG A 383 -5.47 16.42 -6.19
N GLY A 384 -4.80 17.55 -6.35
CA GLY A 384 -3.89 18.01 -5.30
C GLY A 384 -3.26 19.36 -5.57
N TRP A 385 -2.43 19.80 -4.63
CA TRP A 385 -1.72 21.07 -4.65
C TRP A 385 -0.29 20.90 -4.12
N LEU A 386 0.63 21.71 -4.63
CA LEU A 386 2.02 21.81 -4.22
C LEU A 386 2.25 23.18 -3.59
N LYS A 387 3.08 23.24 -2.55
CA LYS A 387 3.56 24.50 -1.95
C LYS A 387 5.07 24.58 -2.12
N ASP A 388 5.56 25.68 -2.68
CA ASP A 388 6.99 25.97 -2.75
C ASP A 388 7.53 26.54 -1.42
N SER A 389 8.85 26.69 -1.34
CA SER A 389 9.57 27.25 -0.20
C SER A 389 9.18 28.70 0.12
N ASN A 390 8.69 29.45 -0.87
CA ASN A 390 8.18 30.82 -0.70
C ASN A 390 6.72 30.86 -0.20
N GLY A 391 6.10 29.69 -0.04
CA GLY A 391 4.74 29.55 0.45
C GLY A 391 3.65 29.72 -0.60
N LYS A 392 4.01 29.79 -1.89
CA LYS A 392 3.04 29.87 -2.98
C LYS A 392 2.50 28.48 -3.30
N TRP A 393 1.19 28.43 -3.52
CA TRP A 393 0.46 27.21 -3.86
C TRP A 393 0.25 27.08 -5.37
N TYR A 394 0.35 25.85 -5.86
CA TYR A 394 0.18 25.47 -7.26
C TYR A 394 -0.72 24.24 -7.32
N PRO A 395 -1.79 24.21 -8.12
CA PRO A 395 -2.56 22.99 -8.31
C PRO A 395 -1.72 21.97 -9.08
N ILE A 396 -1.83 20.70 -8.72
CA ILE A 396 -1.28 19.61 -9.52
C ILE A 396 -2.14 19.51 -10.78
N ASN A 397 -1.55 19.80 -11.93
CA ASN A 397 -2.25 19.83 -13.21
C ASN A 397 -1.63 18.93 -14.27
N THR A 398 -0.60 18.16 -13.92
CA THR A 398 0.03 17.16 -14.79
C THR A 398 0.24 15.83 -14.05
N MET A 399 -0.21 14.74 -14.67
CA MET A 399 0.04 13.37 -14.22
C MET A 399 0.83 12.62 -15.29
N SER A 400 1.99 12.07 -14.92
CA SER A 400 2.82 11.27 -15.80
C SER A 400 2.69 9.78 -15.44
N PRO A 401 2.22 8.91 -16.35
CA PRO A 401 2.20 7.47 -16.12
C PRO A 401 3.62 6.91 -15.85
N THR A 402 3.81 6.12 -14.80
CA THR A 402 5.12 5.52 -14.43
C THR A 402 4.99 3.99 -14.18
N GLY A 403 6.09 3.31 -13.83
CA GLY A 403 6.11 1.86 -13.55
C GLY A 403 5.96 0.99 -14.81
N ASN A 404 6.20 -0.32 -14.72
CA ASN A 404 6.22 -1.20 -15.89
C ASN A 404 4.82 -1.37 -16.53
N LEU A 405 4.79 -1.39 -17.87
CA LEU A 405 3.66 -1.93 -18.62
C LEU A 405 3.88 -3.44 -18.73
N ASP A 406 2.87 -4.20 -18.37
CA ASP A 406 2.91 -5.66 -18.37
C ASP A 406 1.59 -6.11 -18.97
N GLU A 407 1.66 -7.05 -19.91
CA GLU A 407 0.53 -7.50 -20.71
C GLU A 407 -0.39 -8.46 -19.93
N SER A 408 -0.10 -8.78 -18.67
CA SER A 408 -0.95 -9.66 -17.85
C SER A 408 -2.00 -8.92 -17.00
N SER A 409 -2.07 -7.58 -17.09
CA SER A 409 -3.02 -6.79 -16.31
C SER A 409 -3.38 -5.45 -16.97
N TYR A 410 -4.68 -5.14 -17.01
CA TYR A 410 -5.17 -3.85 -17.50
C TYR A 410 -4.67 -2.70 -16.61
N LYS A 411 -4.19 -1.64 -17.25
CA LYS A 411 -3.85 -0.36 -16.61
C LYS A 411 -4.35 0.78 -17.47
N ASN A 412 -4.83 1.84 -16.86
CA ASN A 412 -5.21 3.04 -17.59
C ASN A 412 -5.07 4.30 -16.73
N TRP A 413 -4.90 5.43 -17.41
CA TRP A 413 -4.77 6.76 -16.81
C TRP A 413 -5.60 7.73 -17.61
N GLY A 414 -6.19 8.71 -16.95
CA GLY A 414 -6.92 9.75 -17.66
C GLY A 414 -7.37 10.87 -16.77
N LYS A 415 -8.41 11.58 -17.24
CA LYS A 415 -9.06 12.63 -16.50
C LYS A 415 -10.57 12.42 -16.47
N THR A 416 -11.18 12.78 -15.35
CA THR A 416 -12.62 12.76 -15.17
C THR A 416 -13.26 14.03 -15.74
N LYS A 417 -14.58 14.06 -15.82
CA LYS A 417 -15.32 15.26 -16.26
C LYS A 417 -15.23 16.43 -15.26
N ASP A 418 -15.07 16.12 -13.97
CA ASP A 418 -14.90 17.10 -12.88
C ASP A 418 -13.43 17.50 -12.65
N ASN A 419 -12.59 17.36 -13.68
CA ASN A 419 -11.20 17.85 -13.70
C ASN A 419 -10.31 17.23 -12.61
N LYS A 420 -10.44 15.92 -12.38
CA LYS A 420 -9.51 15.10 -11.59
C LYS A 420 -8.73 14.18 -12.51
N PHE A 421 -7.58 13.70 -12.06
CA PHE A 421 -6.92 12.55 -12.65
C PHE A 421 -7.58 11.26 -12.21
N PHE A 422 -7.47 10.19 -12.99
CA PHE A 422 -7.77 8.84 -12.51
C PHE A 422 -6.64 7.87 -12.85
N MET A 423 -6.48 6.87 -11.99
CA MET A 423 -5.75 5.65 -12.30
C MET A 423 -6.69 4.46 -12.23
N GLN A 424 -6.54 3.54 -13.18
CA GLN A 424 -7.31 2.32 -13.28
C GLN A 424 -6.40 1.10 -13.35
N THR A 425 -6.80 0.01 -12.68
CA THR A 425 -6.14 -1.29 -12.81
C THR A 425 -7.14 -2.44 -12.69
N GLY A 426 -6.88 -3.56 -13.36
CA GLY A 426 -7.78 -4.71 -13.43
C GLY A 426 -8.99 -4.49 -14.34
N GLY A 427 -9.81 -5.52 -14.49
CA GLY A 427 -10.84 -5.61 -15.52
C GLY A 427 -10.41 -6.46 -16.71
N PHE A 428 -11.39 -6.86 -17.50
CA PHE A 428 -11.21 -7.59 -18.76
C PHE A 428 -10.99 -6.66 -19.97
N ASN A 429 -10.61 -5.41 -19.75
CA ASN A 429 -10.38 -4.43 -20.81
C ASN A 429 -9.10 -4.71 -21.62
N THR A 430 -8.94 -4.03 -22.75
CA THR A 430 -7.78 -4.14 -23.63
C THR A 430 -6.51 -3.70 -22.93
N LEU A 431 -5.49 -4.55 -22.99
CA LEU A 431 -4.18 -4.32 -22.41
C LEU A 431 -3.42 -3.26 -23.20
N LEU A 432 -2.69 -2.39 -22.50
CA LEU A 432 -1.89 -1.35 -23.15
C LEU A 432 -0.58 -1.93 -23.66
N SER A 433 -0.31 -1.76 -24.95
CA SER A 433 0.98 -2.08 -25.57
C SER A 433 1.99 -0.92 -25.53
N LYS A 434 1.52 0.31 -25.27
CA LYS A 434 2.35 1.51 -25.17
C LYS A 434 1.91 2.39 -24.00
N ARG A 435 2.89 3.04 -23.37
CA ARG A 435 2.64 3.98 -22.27
C ARG A 435 1.93 5.22 -22.83
N PRO A 436 0.85 5.69 -22.18
CA PRO A 436 0.24 6.97 -22.55
C PRO A 436 1.20 8.14 -22.28
N GLU A 437 1.05 9.22 -23.05
CA GLU A 437 1.71 10.49 -22.78
C GLU A 437 1.21 11.10 -21.44
N PRO A 438 1.96 12.06 -20.85
CA PRO A 438 1.49 12.80 -19.68
C PRO A 438 0.11 13.44 -19.90
N ILE A 439 -0.74 13.36 -18.89
CA ILE A 439 -2.10 13.87 -18.91
C ILE A 439 -2.12 15.23 -18.20
N SER A 440 -2.83 16.19 -18.76
CA SER A 440 -3.04 17.51 -18.17
C SER A 440 -4.52 17.79 -17.89
N ILE A 441 -4.76 18.50 -16.79
CA ILE A 441 -6.07 19.03 -16.37
C ILE A 441 -5.99 20.55 -16.22
N LEU A 442 -7.12 21.23 -16.01
CA LEU A 442 -7.16 22.68 -15.84
C LEU A 442 -6.36 23.11 -14.59
N SER A 443 -5.71 24.27 -14.68
CA SER A 443 -4.93 24.89 -13.60
C SER A 443 -5.75 25.79 -12.69
N ASP A 444 -6.88 26.31 -13.14
CA ASP A 444 -7.68 27.27 -12.35
C ASP A 444 -8.73 26.50 -11.54
N ILE A 445 -8.28 25.95 -10.41
CA ILE A 445 -9.11 25.19 -9.48
C ILE A 445 -9.26 26.01 -8.20
N GLU A 446 -10.51 26.20 -7.77
CA GLU A 446 -10.81 26.83 -6.49
C GLU A 446 -10.11 26.10 -5.33
N MET A 447 -9.51 26.87 -4.43
CA MET A 447 -8.84 26.31 -3.26
C MET A 447 -9.88 25.66 -2.33
N PRO A 448 -9.73 24.38 -2.00
CA PRO A 448 -10.69 23.66 -1.17
C PRO A 448 -10.63 24.14 0.28
N GLU A 449 -11.68 23.85 1.05
CA GLU A 449 -11.81 24.25 2.46
C GLU A 449 -10.59 23.88 3.32
N TYR A 450 -10.00 22.70 3.11
CA TYR A 450 -8.82 22.24 3.84
C TYR A 450 -7.55 23.05 3.53
N LEU A 451 -7.52 23.86 2.47
CA LEU A 451 -6.45 24.82 2.19
C LEU A 451 -6.87 26.27 2.43
N SER A 452 -7.96 26.52 3.17
CA SER A 452 -8.29 27.87 3.64
C SER A 452 -7.21 28.39 4.61
N SER A 453 -7.07 29.71 4.70
CA SER A 453 -6.07 30.34 5.59
C SER A 453 -6.21 29.94 7.06
N GLU A 454 -7.43 29.64 7.52
CA GLU A 454 -7.65 29.17 8.89
C GLU A 454 -7.17 27.72 9.07
N ASN A 455 -7.55 26.82 8.16
CA ASN A 455 -7.21 25.40 8.28
C ASN A 455 -5.72 25.14 8.05
N MET A 456 -5.05 25.93 7.20
CA MET A 456 -3.61 25.82 6.99
C MET A 456 -2.78 26.11 8.26
N LYS A 457 -3.34 26.76 9.28
CA LYS A 457 -2.64 27.00 10.56
C LYS A 457 -2.33 25.70 11.32
N ASP A 458 -3.04 24.62 11.03
CA ASP A 458 -2.80 23.32 11.68
C ASP A 458 -1.66 22.54 11.06
N LEU A 459 -1.38 22.80 9.77
CA LEU A 459 -0.19 22.29 9.12
C LEU A 459 1.01 22.91 9.85
N GLU A 460 1.98 22.08 10.23
CA GLU A 460 3.19 22.44 10.99
C GLU A 460 3.06 22.49 12.52
N LYS A 461 1.86 22.31 13.08
CA LYS A 461 1.72 22.17 14.55
C LYS A 461 2.21 20.81 15.04
N LEU A 462 2.95 20.83 16.15
CA LEU A 462 3.32 19.65 16.93
C LEU A 462 2.48 19.57 18.20
N PRO A 463 2.32 18.37 18.81
CA PRO A 463 1.61 18.20 20.09
C PRO A 463 2.17 19.02 21.25
N ALA A 464 3.47 19.34 21.21
CA ALA A 464 4.14 20.26 22.11
C ALA A 464 5.29 20.95 21.38
N THR A 465 5.67 22.15 21.83
CA THR A 465 6.88 22.83 21.36
C THR A 465 7.95 22.76 22.45
N ILE A 466 9.12 22.22 22.10
CA ILE A 466 10.26 22.06 23.01
C ILE A 466 11.46 22.81 22.43
N GLU A 467 11.86 23.87 23.11
CA GLU A 467 13.07 24.64 22.83
C GLU A 467 14.14 24.25 23.86
N MET A 468 15.31 23.87 23.37
CA MET A 468 16.45 23.53 24.23
C MET A 468 17.37 24.74 24.34
N LEU A 469 17.63 25.20 25.56
CA LEU A 469 18.35 26.46 25.79
C LEU A 469 19.87 26.29 25.88
N GLY A 470 20.38 25.05 25.76
CA GLY A 470 21.79 24.73 25.99
C GLY A 470 22.13 24.58 27.47
N ILE A 471 23.41 24.39 27.77
CA ILE A 471 23.95 24.29 29.14
C ILE A 471 25.14 25.25 29.23
N GLU A 472 25.20 26.06 30.28
CA GLU A 472 26.35 26.91 30.53
C GLU A 472 27.49 26.12 31.16
N SER A 473 28.75 26.47 30.81
CA SER A 473 29.91 25.71 31.34
C SER A 473 30.02 25.75 32.87
N SER A 474 29.55 26.84 33.50
CA SER A 474 29.47 26.99 34.96
C SER A 474 28.48 26.03 35.64
N GLU A 475 27.56 25.45 34.88
CA GLU A 475 26.51 24.55 35.36
C GLU A 475 26.92 23.09 35.26
N ILE A 476 28.12 22.82 34.74
CA ILE A 476 28.70 21.50 34.59
C ILE A 476 29.79 21.31 35.63
N THR A 477 29.70 20.23 36.39
CA THR A 477 30.75 19.77 37.31
C THR A 477 31.33 18.44 36.83
N SER A 478 32.21 17.84 37.62
CA SER A 478 32.72 16.49 37.33
C SER A 478 31.66 15.40 37.53
N SER A 479 30.57 15.68 38.24
CA SER A 479 29.55 14.70 38.61
C SER A 479 28.09 15.15 38.40
N SER A 480 27.86 16.37 37.88
CA SER A 480 26.51 16.89 37.62
C SER A 480 26.47 17.90 36.46
N ALA A 481 25.28 18.11 35.91
CA ALA A 481 24.99 19.17 34.94
C ALA A 481 23.55 19.67 35.10
N ILE A 482 23.28 20.96 34.91
CA ILE A 482 21.90 21.50 34.87
C ILE A 482 21.47 21.62 33.41
N VAL A 483 20.33 21.04 33.05
CA VAL A 483 19.77 21.06 31.68
C VAL A 483 18.52 21.93 31.59
N HIS A 484 18.44 22.73 30.53
CA HIS A 484 17.46 23.82 30.42
C HIS A 484 16.54 23.63 29.21
N PHE A 485 15.23 23.75 29.44
CA PHE A 485 14.21 23.67 28.39
C PHE A 485 13.15 24.75 28.56
N ASN A 486 12.63 25.21 27.44
CA ASN A 486 11.40 26.00 27.37
C ASN A 486 10.34 25.18 26.63
N ILE A 487 9.21 24.96 27.28
CA ILE A 487 8.16 24.05 26.81
C ILE A 487 6.87 24.84 26.68
N LYS A 488 6.26 24.78 25.50
CA LYS A 488 4.99 25.47 25.20
C LYS A 488 3.98 24.50 24.59
N GLU A 489 2.71 24.86 24.69
CA GLU A 489 1.60 24.13 24.04
C GLU A 489 1.56 22.65 24.41
N THR A 490 1.82 22.30 25.67
CA THR A 490 2.03 20.91 26.12
C THR A 490 0.83 19.98 25.96
N GLY A 491 -0.35 20.53 25.66
CA GLY A 491 -1.59 19.79 25.65
C GLY A 491 -2.12 19.48 27.06
N THR A 492 -3.08 18.57 27.14
CA THR A 492 -3.73 18.10 28.37
C THR A 492 -3.05 16.85 28.92
N ASN A 493 -3.03 16.69 30.25
CA ASN A 493 -2.41 15.55 30.95
C ASN A 493 -0.93 15.33 30.57
N ALA A 494 -0.22 16.41 30.31
CA ALA A 494 1.15 16.37 29.81
C ALA A 494 2.13 15.83 30.85
N LYS A 495 3.03 14.95 30.41
CA LYS A 495 4.14 14.39 31.18
C LYS A 495 5.46 14.62 30.44
N ALA A 496 6.49 15.00 31.19
CA ALA A 496 7.84 15.19 30.66
C ALA A 496 8.76 14.05 31.10
N TYR A 497 9.55 13.54 30.15
CA TYR A 497 10.54 12.50 30.36
C TYR A 497 11.90 12.97 29.86
N LEU A 498 12.85 13.13 30.77
CA LEU A 498 14.23 13.49 30.45
C LEU A 498 15.07 12.23 30.32
N TYR A 499 15.76 12.10 29.19
CA TYR A 499 16.63 10.98 28.86
C TYR A 499 18.07 11.46 28.75
N TRP A 500 19.03 10.69 29.28
CA TRP A 500 20.46 10.99 29.13
C TRP A 500 21.35 9.74 29.16
N ASP A 501 22.46 9.77 28.44
CA ASP A 501 23.46 8.69 28.43
C ASP A 501 24.78 9.14 27.78
N THR A 502 25.79 8.28 27.79
CA THR A 502 27.07 8.43 27.08
C THR A 502 26.98 8.09 25.59
N LYS A 503 25.84 7.56 25.13
CA LYS A 503 25.51 7.28 23.73
C LYS A 503 24.20 7.99 23.35
N ASP A 504 24.11 8.50 22.13
CA ASP A 504 22.89 9.13 21.65
C ASP A 504 21.83 8.06 21.31
N GLY A 505 20.79 7.97 22.13
CA GLY A 505 19.64 7.08 21.90
C GLY A 505 18.65 7.58 20.85
N LEU A 506 18.89 8.76 20.24
CA LEU A 506 17.94 9.45 19.38
C LEU A 506 16.55 9.53 20.06
N THR A 507 15.50 9.01 19.41
CA THR A 507 14.15 8.94 19.98
C THR A 507 13.72 7.49 20.23
N PHE A 508 14.68 6.59 20.44
CA PHE A 508 14.42 5.19 20.75
C PHE A 508 14.39 4.99 22.27
N VAL A 509 13.31 4.38 22.77
CA VAL A 509 13.14 4.05 24.18
C VAL A 509 12.93 2.56 24.37
N LYS A 510 13.24 2.09 25.58
CA LYS A 510 13.05 0.69 25.96
C LYS A 510 11.59 0.26 25.70
N GLY A 511 11.42 -0.83 24.96
CA GLY A 511 10.11 -1.40 24.62
C GLY A 511 9.56 -1.04 23.24
N ASN A 512 10.22 -0.16 22.47
CA ASN A 512 9.87 0.00 21.05
C ASN A 512 10.15 -1.30 20.28
N LYS A 513 9.13 -1.88 19.62
CA LYS A 513 9.16 -3.20 18.97
C LYS A 513 10.06 -3.27 17.74
N GLY A 514 10.30 -2.15 17.07
CA GLY A 514 11.24 -2.10 15.94
C GLY A 514 12.25 -0.97 16.02
N GLY A 515 12.43 -0.39 17.21
CA GLY A 515 13.74 0.12 17.55
C GLY A 515 14.66 -1.09 17.49
N ALA A 516 15.77 -1.00 16.76
CA ALA A 516 16.60 -2.16 16.45
C ALA A 516 17.13 -2.93 17.70
N GLY A 517 16.77 -2.55 18.93
CA GLY A 517 17.41 -3.00 20.16
C GLY A 517 18.89 -2.58 20.22
N VAL A 518 19.35 -1.79 19.24
CA VAL A 518 20.77 -1.45 19.04
C VAL A 518 21.17 -0.26 19.90
N VAL A 519 20.24 0.66 20.19
CA VAL A 519 20.50 1.85 21.00
C VAL A 519 19.26 2.20 21.82
N GLU A 520 19.45 2.38 23.12
CA GLU A 520 18.45 2.88 24.03
C GLU A 520 19.11 3.77 25.08
N TRP A 521 18.35 4.72 25.59
CA TRP A 521 18.76 5.53 26.73
C TRP A 521 18.77 4.67 28.00
N SER A 522 19.90 4.60 28.71
CA SER A 522 19.96 3.87 29.99
C SER A 522 19.30 4.63 31.14
N ASN A 523 19.23 5.97 31.06
CA ASN A 523 18.65 6.80 32.09
C ASN A 523 17.41 7.54 31.57
N VAL A 524 16.36 7.51 32.37
CA VAL A 524 15.12 8.25 32.15
C VAL A 524 14.59 8.75 33.49
N GLN A 525 14.06 9.96 33.51
CA GLN A 525 13.37 10.53 34.66
C GLN A 525 12.07 11.19 34.22
N GLU A 526 10.96 10.84 34.86
CA GLU A 526 9.71 11.62 34.76
C GLU A 526 9.85 12.87 35.62
N ILE A 527 9.58 14.03 35.02
CA ILE A 527 9.70 15.35 35.66
C ILE A 527 8.40 16.13 35.50
N SER A 528 8.10 16.96 36.50
CA SER A 528 6.95 17.85 36.44
C SER A 528 7.24 19.00 35.48
N ILE A 529 6.25 19.37 34.67
CA ILE A 529 6.32 20.52 33.78
C ILE A 529 5.93 21.76 34.60
N PRO A 530 6.83 22.75 34.76
CA PRO A 530 6.50 23.99 35.46
C PRO A 530 5.40 24.77 34.73
N SER A 531 4.59 25.52 35.49
CA SER A 531 3.45 26.27 34.93
C SER A 531 3.85 27.36 33.94
N ASP A 532 5.07 27.90 34.06
CA ASP A 532 5.65 28.89 33.15
C ASP A 532 6.35 28.26 31.93
N GLY A 533 6.39 26.91 31.87
CA GLY A 533 7.04 26.15 30.80
C GLY A 533 8.56 26.11 30.89
N THR A 534 9.19 26.80 31.84
CA THR A 534 10.65 26.86 31.94
C THR A 534 11.16 25.79 32.89
N LEU A 535 11.83 24.78 32.34
CA LEU A 535 12.29 23.62 33.06
C LEU A 535 13.81 23.65 33.26
N PHE A 536 14.23 23.57 34.53
CA PHE A 536 15.60 23.35 34.96
C PHE A 536 15.69 22.01 35.68
N TYR A 537 16.61 21.14 35.26
CA TYR A 537 16.80 19.86 35.92
C TYR A 537 18.28 19.54 36.13
N LYS A 538 18.64 19.16 37.35
CA LYS A 538 20.02 18.78 37.69
C LYS A 538 20.21 17.28 37.49
N LEU A 539 21.02 16.92 36.51
CA LEU A 539 21.55 15.58 36.34
C LEU A 539 22.66 15.34 37.38
N GLU A 540 22.60 14.23 38.11
CA GLU A 540 23.58 13.88 39.16
C GLU A 540 24.21 12.51 38.89
N ASN A 541 25.25 12.17 39.67
CA ASN A 541 25.99 10.90 39.58
C ASN A 541 26.63 10.64 38.20
N LEU A 542 27.06 11.71 37.54
CA LEU A 542 27.77 11.64 36.26
C LEU A 542 29.24 11.24 36.46
N LYS A 543 29.84 10.63 35.45
CA LYS A 543 31.27 10.30 35.45
C LYS A 543 32.09 11.54 35.04
N PRO A 544 33.24 11.81 35.68
CA PRO A 544 34.14 12.88 35.25
C PRO A 544 34.64 12.70 33.81
N ASN A 545 35.00 13.82 33.16
CA ASN A 545 35.59 13.87 31.81
C ASN A 545 34.86 13.02 30.75
N THR A 546 33.53 12.94 30.83
CA THR A 546 32.70 12.04 30.02
C THR A 546 31.71 12.84 29.19
N ASN A 547 31.56 12.47 27.90
CA ASN A 547 30.53 13.06 27.04
C ASN A 547 29.17 12.43 27.36
N TYR A 548 28.18 13.28 27.53
CA TYR A 548 26.78 12.89 27.70
C TYR A 548 25.92 13.53 26.62
N TYR A 549 24.89 12.80 26.23
CA TYR A 549 23.80 13.22 25.36
C TYR A 549 22.52 13.29 26.18
N TYR A 550 21.60 14.16 25.79
CA TYR A 550 20.31 14.26 26.47
C TYR A 550 19.20 14.76 25.53
N ARG A 551 17.96 14.37 25.85
CA ARG A 551 16.73 14.79 25.17
C ARG A 551 15.54 14.80 26.11
N LEU A 552 14.54 15.61 25.75
CA LEU A 552 13.26 15.67 26.45
C LEU A 552 12.17 15.07 25.58
N GLN A 553 11.29 14.28 26.16
CA GLN A 553 10.03 13.84 25.53
C GLN A 553 8.85 14.39 26.33
N ILE A 554 7.85 14.92 25.62
CA ILE A 554 6.56 15.31 26.16
C ILE A 554 5.51 14.34 25.61
N LYS A 555 4.69 13.79 26.51
CA LYS A 555 3.53 12.97 26.16
C LYS A 555 2.27 13.62 26.73
N SER A 556 1.25 13.79 25.92
CA SER A 556 -0.04 14.36 26.29
C SER A 556 -1.18 13.67 25.53
N ASP A 557 -2.41 14.04 25.81
CA ASP A 557 -3.56 13.51 25.05
C ASP A 557 -3.50 13.90 23.56
N GLN A 558 -2.81 15.00 23.23
CA GLN A 558 -2.64 15.47 21.86
C GLN A 558 -1.51 14.77 21.10
N GLY A 559 -0.76 13.88 21.77
CA GLY A 559 0.28 13.04 21.15
C GLY A 559 1.61 13.04 21.90
N GLU A 560 2.66 12.62 21.21
CA GLU A 560 4.02 12.58 21.75
C GLU A 560 4.94 13.50 20.95
N THR A 561 5.86 14.21 21.61
CA THR A 561 6.89 15.04 20.96
C THR A 561 8.22 14.93 21.69
N TRP A 562 9.29 14.68 20.94
CA TRP A 562 10.67 14.80 21.40
C TRP A 562 11.22 16.18 21.12
N SER A 563 12.18 16.63 21.93
CA SER A 563 13.04 17.76 21.59
C SER A 563 13.61 17.54 20.18
N PHE A 564 13.65 18.58 19.35
CA PHE A 564 13.88 18.37 17.92
C PHE A 564 15.23 17.71 17.62
N ASP A 565 16.28 18.12 18.32
CA ASP A 565 17.65 17.58 18.22
C ASP A 565 18.09 16.92 19.53
N THR A 566 19.16 16.11 19.43
CA THR A 566 19.92 15.65 20.60
C THR A 566 20.93 16.73 20.99
N GLN A 567 21.02 17.05 22.28
CA GLN A 567 22.05 17.92 22.83
C GLN A 567 23.15 17.12 23.49
N LYS A 568 24.34 17.72 23.63
CA LYS A 568 25.50 17.08 24.23
C LYS A 568 26.27 18.04 25.14
N PHE A 569 26.91 17.48 26.15
CA PHE A 569 27.86 18.17 27.01
C PHE A 569 28.96 17.22 27.48
N LYS A 570 30.01 17.77 28.09
CA LYS A 570 31.11 16.98 28.67
C LYS A 570 31.34 17.41 30.11
N THR A 571 31.36 16.47 31.05
CA THR A 571 31.65 16.74 32.46
C THR A 571 33.09 17.18 32.67
N ASN A 572 33.32 17.95 33.74
CA ASN A 572 34.66 18.40 34.12
C ASN A 572 35.52 17.24 34.65
N PHE A 573 36.82 17.50 34.80
CA PHE A 573 37.78 16.56 35.38
C PHE A 573 37.52 16.28 36.86
#